data_AF-A0A7K0IX09-F1
#
_entry.id   AF-A0A7K0IX09-F1
#
_cell.length_a   1.000
_cell.length_b   1.000
_cell.length_c   1.000
_cell.angle_alpha   90.00
_cell.angle_beta   90.00
_cell.angle_gamma   90.00
#
_symmetry.space_group_name_H-M   'P 1'
#
loop_
_entity.id
_entity.type
_entity.pdbx_description
1 polymer ?
#
loop_
_entity_poly.entity_id
_entity_poly.type
_entity_poly.pdbx_seq_one_letter_code
_entity_poly.pdbx_strand_id
1 'polypeptide(L)'
;MEKWTINESTKIYNIDNWGADLFSINKKGNMCVHPSSNSKQSIDLKELMDDLIKRKIKPPILLRFMDVLQGRIASINRVFKNAIQENDYPAKYQTFFPIKVNQQRQVVEAIAGYGKRYNIGLEVGSKPELVAGISISSGNNLPIICNGYKDTEYIETVLYATKIGFDITLVVEKLFELEKIIALVKKTGITPKLGIRVKLSSKGTGKWATSGGEDAKFGLRMSEIIAAIGMLTDNGLLDCVKLLHSHIGSQITKIDKIKTALIEVARVYTEMRKLGVGIEYLDIGGGLGVDYDGSKSSYFSSVNYSVEEYANDVIYQIKNICDDAGVECPNIISESGRATVAHYSVLVTNVLNTNTQHIMPDFEETLAQAEKLAPTVKKLMDIYKSIDRYSLREDYHDTLQLINEAVSLFNLGYLTLNDRAIAEWLYAKIIKKINSIVEKIKPIPEELQNFQLHLRQTYFANFSLFQSIPDSWAIDQLFPITPIQRLNQKPDVMASIADITCDSDGEITSFVGENGRTKYLPLHKIRKDEDYYIGFFLIGAYQEILGDLHNLFGDTNAVHITFNKKTGYMIDTVINGDATWETLKYVQYKGPEILKRVRDNLEKSVALKQISIEESSHFIEMLDRTLLGYTYLGE
;
A
#
# COMPACT_ATOMS: atom_id res chain seq x y z
N MET A 1 2.56 -39.24 0.79
CA MET A 1 2.71 -37.78 0.71
C MET A 1 1.92 -37.19 1.86
N GLU A 2 2.52 -36.32 2.66
CA GLU A 2 1.78 -35.60 3.70
C GLU A 2 0.65 -34.77 3.06
N LYS A 3 -0.53 -34.80 3.68
CA LYS A 3 -1.71 -34.10 3.20
C LYS A 3 -1.54 -32.62 3.53
N TRP A 4 -1.59 -31.74 2.53
CA TRP A 4 -1.46 -30.30 2.75
C TRP A 4 -2.49 -29.78 3.76
N THR A 5 -2.04 -28.89 4.62
CA THR A 5 -2.78 -28.36 5.76
C THR A 5 -2.85 -26.84 5.70
N ILE A 6 -3.84 -26.28 6.41
CA ILE A 6 -3.97 -24.83 6.58
C ILE A 6 -2.70 -24.23 7.20
N ASN A 7 -2.09 -24.92 8.16
CA ASN A 7 -0.87 -24.45 8.80
C ASN A 7 0.30 -24.29 7.82
N GLU A 8 0.40 -25.15 6.80
CA GLU A 8 1.41 -24.99 5.75
C GLU A 8 1.15 -23.75 4.88
N SER A 9 -0.12 -23.47 4.56
CA SER A 9 -0.49 -22.22 3.87
C SER A 9 -0.21 -20.98 4.73
N THR A 10 -0.53 -21.04 6.03
CA THR A 10 -0.23 -19.95 6.96
C THR A 10 1.26 -19.64 6.99
N LYS A 11 2.11 -20.66 6.99
CA LYS A 11 3.58 -20.52 6.93
C LYS A 11 4.06 -19.96 5.60
N ILE A 12 3.64 -20.56 4.47
CA ILE A 12 4.18 -20.19 3.15
C ILE A 12 3.87 -18.73 2.77
N TYR A 13 2.72 -18.22 3.19
CA TYR A 13 2.29 -16.83 2.99
C TYR A 13 2.59 -15.91 4.18
N ASN A 14 3.24 -16.42 5.23
CA ASN A 14 3.62 -15.70 6.44
C ASN A 14 2.46 -15.01 7.20
N ILE A 15 1.23 -15.54 7.12
CA ILE A 15 0.00 -14.86 7.57
C ILE A 15 0.03 -14.53 9.05
N ASP A 16 0.47 -15.44 9.91
CA ASP A 16 0.46 -15.21 11.37
C ASP A 16 1.36 -14.03 11.80
N ASN A 17 2.36 -13.69 10.99
CA ASN A 17 3.32 -12.67 11.36
C ASN A 17 2.90 -11.26 10.94
N TRP A 18 2.48 -11.05 9.69
CA TRP A 18 1.98 -9.74 9.23
C TRP A 18 0.49 -9.55 9.50
N GLY A 19 -0.26 -10.63 9.70
CA GLY A 19 -1.72 -10.61 9.84
C GLY A 19 -2.21 -10.03 11.17
N ALA A 20 -1.34 -9.93 12.18
CA ALA A 20 -1.63 -9.33 13.49
C ALA A 20 -2.92 -9.86 14.15
N ASP A 21 -3.21 -11.17 13.99
CA ASP A 21 -4.45 -11.85 14.40
C ASP A 21 -5.75 -11.27 13.80
N LEU A 22 -5.63 -10.35 12.84
CA LEU A 22 -6.76 -9.79 12.09
C LEU A 22 -7.10 -10.62 10.85
N PHE A 23 -6.16 -11.47 10.40
CA PHE A 23 -6.31 -12.33 9.24
C PHE A 23 -6.03 -13.78 9.62
N SER A 24 -6.83 -14.72 9.11
CA SER A 24 -6.64 -16.16 9.34
C SER A 24 -7.20 -16.98 8.18
N ILE A 25 -7.00 -18.30 8.24
CA ILE A 25 -7.58 -19.24 7.26
C ILE A 25 -8.58 -20.14 7.99
N ASN A 26 -9.81 -20.19 7.49
CA ASN A 26 -10.84 -21.06 8.06
C ASN A 26 -10.73 -22.52 7.56
N LYS A 27 -11.56 -23.41 8.14
CA LYS A 27 -11.58 -24.85 7.79
C LYS A 27 -11.92 -25.14 6.32
N LYS A 28 -12.57 -24.21 5.60
CA LYS A 28 -12.86 -24.33 4.17
C LYS A 28 -11.63 -24.02 3.29
N GLY A 29 -10.58 -23.46 3.88
CA GLY A 29 -9.40 -22.98 3.15
C GLY A 29 -9.60 -21.58 2.57
N ASN A 30 -10.47 -20.76 3.17
CA ASN A 30 -10.69 -19.38 2.74
C ASN A 30 -10.04 -18.41 3.72
N MET A 31 -9.53 -17.30 3.18
CA MET A 31 -9.02 -16.18 3.97
C MET A 31 -10.16 -15.52 4.73
N CYS A 32 -9.91 -15.17 5.98
CA CYS A 32 -10.86 -14.59 6.91
C CYS A 32 -10.33 -13.30 7.52
N VAL A 33 -11.23 -12.34 7.76
CA VAL A 33 -10.92 -11.08 8.47
C VAL A 33 -11.62 -11.06 9.81
N HIS A 34 -10.94 -10.61 10.85
CA HIS A 34 -11.45 -10.50 12.22
C HIS A 34 -11.57 -9.01 12.62
N PRO A 35 -12.61 -8.62 13.37
CA PRO A 35 -12.81 -7.22 13.79
C PRO A 35 -11.77 -6.77 14.84
N SER A 36 -11.16 -7.73 15.54
CA SER A 36 -10.10 -7.51 16.51
C SER A 36 -9.33 -8.81 16.72
N SER A 37 -8.09 -8.71 17.20
CA SER A 37 -7.19 -9.86 17.44
C SER A 37 -7.77 -10.94 18.36
N ASN A 38 -8.66 -10.58 19.28
CA ASN A 38 -9.27 -11.51 20.24
C ASN A 38 -10.65 -12.05 19.80
N SER A 39 -11.11 -11.68 18.60
CA SER A 39 -12.44 -12.03 18.14
C SER A 39 -12.50 -13.44 17.55
N LYS A 40 -13.45 -14.24 18.04
CA LYS A 40 -13.83 -15.52 17.42
C LYS A 40 -14.72 -15.36 16.18
N GLN A 41 -15.27 -14.17 15.96
CA GLN A 41 -16.06 -13.86 14.76
C GLN A 41 -15.13 -13.44 13.64
N SER A 42 -15.46 -13.88 12.43
CA SER A 42 -14.70 -13.59 11.21
C SER A 42 -15.62 -13.44 10.01
N ILE A 43 -15.18 -12.70 9.00
CA ILE A 43 -15.79 -12.63 7.67
C ILE A 43 -14.96 -13.47 6.72
N ASP A 44 -15.58 -14.44 6.05
CA ASP A 44 -14.96 -15.22 4.98
C ASP A 44 -14.91 -14.37 3.70
N LEU A 45 -13.69 -14.07 3.22
CA LEU A 45 -13.50 -13.19 2.07
C LEU A 45 -14.06 -13.77 0.78
N LYS A 46 -14.03 -15.10 0.60
CA LYS A 46 -14.54 -15.73 -0.62
C LYS A 46 -16.06 -15.66 -0.67
N GLU A 47 -16.72 -15.95 0.45
CA GLU A 47 -18.19 -15.84 0.54
C GLU A 47 -18.65 -14.39 0.34
N LEU A 48 -17.93 -13.44 0.93
CA LEU A 48 -18.19 -12.01 0.73
C LEU A 48 -18.07 -11.61 -0.75
N MET A 49 -16.99 -12.03 -1.43
CA MET A 49 -16.80 -11.73 -2.86
C MET A 49 -17.92 -12.31 -3.73
N ASP A 50 -18.34 -13.55 -3.45
CA ASP A 50 -19.44 -14.19 -4.17
C ASP A 50 -20.75 -13.41 -4.02
N ASP A 51 -21.01 -12.89 -2.83
CA ASP A 51 -22.19 -12.09 -2.55
C ASP A 51 -22.13 -10.68 -3.16
N LEU A 52 -20.94 -10.07 -3.26
CA LEU A 52 -20.73 -8.79 -3.95
C LEU A 52 -20.97 -8.93 -5.47
N ILE A 53 -20.51 -10.02 -6.07
CA ILE A 53 -20.72 -10.30 -7.50
C ILE A 53 -22.20 -10.55 -7.80
N LYS A 54 -22.93 -11.27 -6.93
CA LYS A 54 -24.39 -11.40 -7.04
C LYS A 54 -25.10 -10.05 -7.01
N ARG A 55 -24.55 -9.06 -6.29
CA ARG A 55 -25.01 -7.67 -6.22
C ARG A 55 -24.53 -6.79 -7.38
N LYS A 56 -23.88 -7.38 -8.40
CA LYS A 56 -23.33 -6.69 -9.58
C LYS A 56 -22.18 -5.73 -9.27
N ILE A 57 -21.48 -5.93 -8.15
CA ILE A 57 -20.23 -5.22 -7.85
C ILE A 57 -19.09 -6.10 -8.35
N LYS A 58 -18.43 -5.67 -9.44
CA LYS A 58 -17.41 -6.46 -10.13
C LYS A 58 -16.00 -6.17 -9.56
N PRO A 59 -15.09 -7.16 -9.52
CA PRO A 59 -13.67 -6.90 -9.25
C PRO A 59 -13.02 -6.04 -10.34
N PRO A 60 -11.93 -5.33 -10.02
CA PRO A 60 -11.28 -5.26 -8.69
C PRO A 60 -12.12 -4.49 -7.65
N ILE A 61 -12.11 -4.98 -6.40
CA ILE A 61 -12.85 -4.37 -5.28
C ILE A 61 -11.90 -4.10 -4.11
N LEU A 62 -11.87 -2.87 -3.63
CA LEU A 62 -11.26 -2.47 -2.38
C LEU A 62 -12.24 -2.65 -1.21
N LEU A 63 -12.01 -3.67 -0.40
CA LEU A 63 -12.79 -3.94 0.81
C LEU A 63 -12.22 -3.14 1.98
N ARG A 64 -13.04 -2.34 2.67
CA ARG A 64 -12.67 -1.57 3.87
C ARG A 64 -13.44 -2.09 5.09
N PHE A 65 -12.74 -2.69 6.04
CA PHE A 65 -13.28 -3.29 7.26
C PHE A 65 -13.30 -2.26 8.40
N MET A 66 -14.46 -1.67 8.65
CA MET A 66 -14.56 -0.50 9.52
C MET A 66 -14.34 -0.82 11.01
N ASP A 67 -14.71 -2.02 11.45
CA ASP A 67 -14.39 -2.50 12.80
C ASP A 67 -12.89 -2.68 13.03
N VAL A 68 -12.13 -3.08 12.00
CA VAL A 68 -10.67 -3.18 12.06
C VAL A 68 -10.07 -1.77 12.25
N LEU A 69 -10.54 -0.79 11.48
CA LEU A 69 -10.13 0.61 11.63
C LEU A 69 -10.42 1.13 13.05
N GLN A 70 -11.64 0.92 13.54
CA GLN A 70 -12.02 1.29 14.90
C GLN A 70 -11.14 0.60 15.95
N GLY A 71 -10.83 -0.69 15.75
CA GLY A 71 -9.97 -1.48 16.61
C GLY A 71 -8.53 -0.98 16.64
N ARG A 72 -7.97 -0.57 15.49
CA ARG A 72 -6.62 0.02 15.41
C ARG A 72 -6.52 1.34 16.17
N ILE A 73 -7.49 2.24 15.99
CA ILE A 73 -7.57 3.50 16.75
C ILE A 73 -7.62 3.21 18.25
N ALA A 74 -8.47 2.27 18.67
CA ALA A 74 -8.60 1.89 20.07
C ALA A 74 -7.32 1.27 20.65
N SER A 75 -6.64 0.41 19.88
CA SER A 75 -5.44 -0.29 20.34
C SER A 75 -4.27 0.68 20.57
N ILE A 76 -4.00 1.58 19.63
CA ILE A 76 -2.93 2.58 19.77
C ILE A 76 -3.16 3.44 21.03
N ASN A 77 -4.38 3.97 21.19
CA ASN A 77 -4.72 4.78 22.35
C ASN A 77 -4.66 4.02 23.68
N ARG A 78 -5.07 2.74 23.69
CA ARG A 78 -4.98 1.88 24.87
C ARG A 78 -3.53 1.65 25.28
N VAL A 79 -2.64 1.39 24.32
CA VAL A 79 -1.23 1.12 24.60
C VAL A 79 -0.54 2.34 25.22
N PHE A 80 -0.77 3.54 24.69
CA PHE A 80 -0.28 4.77 25.31
C PHE A 80 -0.89 5.04 26.69
N LYS A 81 -2.18 4.74 26.88
CA LYS A 81 -2.82 4.85 28.21
C LYS A 81 -2.14 3.92 29.23
N ASN A 82 -1.83 2.70 28.85
CA ASN A 82 -1.13 1.75 29.72
C ASN A 82 0.28 2.25 30.04
N ALA A 83 1.04 2.69 29.03
CA ALA A 83 2.39 3.25 29.22
C ALA A 83 2.40 4.46 30.18
N ILE A 84 1.41 5.36 30.07
CA ILE A 84 1.23 6.48 31.01
C ILE A 84 0.99 5.99 32.44
N GLN A 85 0.12 4.99 32.62
CA GLN A 85 -0.21 4.45 33.94
C GLN A 85 0.98 3.70 34.57
N GLU A 86 1.70 2.91 33.78
CA GLU A 86 2.84 2.11 34.25
C GLU A 86 4.05 2.98 34.63
N ASN A 87 4.20 4.16 34.02
CA ASN A 87 5.31 5.07 34.27
C ASN A 87 4.93 6.27 35.13
N ASP A 88 3.71 6.32 35.70
CA ASP A 88 3.20 7.47 36.46
C ASP A 88 3.40 8.81 35.72
N TYR A 89 3.17 8.82 34.41
CA TYR A 89 3.37 10.02 33.60
C TYR A 89 2.28 11.06 33.92
N PRO A 90 2.64 12.31 34.28
CA PRO A 90 1.70 13.25 34.90
C PRO A 90 0.79 13.98 33.90
N ALA A 91 1.00 13.80 32.58
CA ALA A 91 0.26 14.48 31.52
C ALA A 91 -0.48 13.48 30.60
N LYS A 92 -1.15 13.98 29.55
CA LYS A 92 -2.02 13.17 28.69
C LYS A 92 -1.34 12.80 27.37
N TYR A 93 -1.94 11.83 26.69
CA TYR A 93 -1.62 11.48 25.30
C TYR A 93 -2.83 11.73 24.39
N GLN A 94 -2.59 12.16 23.16
CA GLN A 94 -3.60 12.38 22.14
C GLN A 94 -3.10 11.94 20.76
N THR A 95 -3.91 11.17 20.03
CA THR A 95 -3.61 10.84 18.63
C THR A 95 -4.10 11.94 17.70
N PHE A 96 -3.30 12.29 16.69
CA PHE A 96 -3.75 13.05 15.53
C PHE A 96 -3.68 12.16 14.29
N PHE A 97 -4.67 12.23 13.42
CA PHE A 97 -4.64 11.52 12.15
C PHE A 97 -4.14 12.45 11.03
N PRO A 98 -2.94 12.21 10.47
CA PRO A 98 -2.46 12.97 9.33
C PRO A 98 -3.21 12.55 8.07
N ILE A 99 -4.10 13.41 7.58
CA ILE A 99 -5.00 13.02 6.48
C ILE A 99 -4.25 12.72 5.18
N LYS A 100 -3.01 13.20 5.04
CA LYS A 100 -2.11 12.88 3.93
C LYS A 100 -1.92 11.37 3.68
N VAL A 101 -2.15 10.54 4.70
CA VAL A 101 -2.04 9.08 4.60
C VAL A 101 -3.27 8.48 3.91
N ASN A 102 -4.46 9.06 4.11
CA ASN A 102 -5.69 8.67 3.43
C ASN A 102 -6.73 9.79 3.58
N GLN A 103 -6.91 10.58 2.52
CA GLN A 103 -7.79 11.75 2.49
C GLN A 103 -9.24 11.40 2.12
N GLN A 104 -9.53 10.12 1.84
CA GLN A 104 -10.85 9.71 1.39
C GLN A 104 -11.90 10.12 2.42
N ARG A 105 -12.89 10.92 1.99
CA ARG A 105 -13.83 11.59 2.90
C ARG A 105 -14.43 10.64 3.93
N GLN A 106 -14.94 9.50 3.47
CA GLN A 106 -15.61 8.52 4.33
C GLN A 106 -14.64 7.87 5.35
N VAL A 107 -13.35 7.79 5.02
CA VAL A 107 -12.30 7.28 5.93
C VAL A 107 -12.03 8.30 7.01
N VAL A 108 -11.85 9.58 6.64
CA VAL A 108 -11.62 10.66 7.61
C VAL A 108 -12.83 10.87 8.52
N GLU A 109 -14.06 10.80 7.98
CA GLU A 109 -15.31 10.83 8.76
C GLU A 109 -15.38 9.66 9.75
N ALA A 110 -15.01 8.45 9.34
CA ALA A 110 -14.98 7.28 10.22
C ALA A 110 -13.93 7.43 11.33
N ILE A 111 -12.72 7.91 11.00
CA ILE A 111 -11.66 8.17 11.98
C ILE A 111 -12.10 9.20 13.01
N ALA A 112 -12.70 10.30 12.56
CA ALA A 112 -13.29 11.33 13.42
C ALA A 112 -14.36 10.73 14.36
N GLY A 113 -15.29 9.94 13.81
CA GLY A 113 -16.36 9.30 14.58
C GLY A 113 -15.84 8.31 15.63
N TYR A 114 -14.98 7.38 15.22
CA TYR A 114 -14.41 6.35 16.09
C TYR A 114 -13.42 6.90 17.12
N GLY A 115 -12.69 7.95 16.73
CA GLY A 115 -11.69 8.60 17.56
C GLY A 115 -12.23 9.63 18.55
N LYS A 116 -13.52 10.01 18.46
CA LYS A 116 -14.15 10.99 19.36
C LYS A 116 -13.95 10.69 20.85
N ARG A 117 -14.07 9.41 21.25
CA ARG A 117 -13.86 8.98 22.65
C ARG A 117 -12.41 9.07 23.13
N TYR A 118 -11.46 9.23 22.21
CA TYR A 118 -10.03 9.40 22.46
C TYR A 118 -9.56 10.82 22.19
N ASN A 119 -10.48 11.76 21.95
CA ASN A 119 -10.19 13.13 21.55
C ASN A 119 -9.25 13.20 20.34
N ILE A 120 -9.44 12.37 19.32
CA ILE A 120 -8.57 12.40 18.13
C ILE A 120 -8.58 13.79 17.47
N GLY A 121 -7.44 14.24 16.98
CA GLY A 121 -7.32 15.43 16.13
C GLY A 121 -7.00 15.07 14.68
N LEU A 122 -6.97 16.08 13.80
CA LEU A 122 -6.54 15.93 12.40
C LEU A 122 -5.26 16.72 12.17
N GLU A 123 -4.32 16.14 11.42
CA GLU A 123 -3.20 16.88 10.86
C GLU A 123 -3.41 17.11 9.36
N VAL A 124 -3.12 18.34 8.93
CA VAL A 124 -3.21 18.79 7.54
C VAL A 124 -1.85 19.33 7.12
N GLY A 125 -1.37 18.91 5.95
CA GLY A 125 -0.06 19.28 5.41
C GLY A 125 -0.10 20.25 4.23
N SER A 126 -1.29 20.68 3.79
CA SER A 126 -1.45 21.55 2.63
C SER A 126 -2.74 22.37 2.65
N LYS A 127 -2.88 23.35 1.75
CA LYS A 127 -4.08 24.20 1.64
C LYS A 127 -5.37 23.41 1.35
N PRO A 128 -5.39 22.47 0.38
CA PRO A 128 -6.58 21.61 0.16
C PRO A 128 -6.90 20.73 1.38
N GLU A 129 -5.87 20.20 2.03
CA GLU A 129 -6.04 19.40 3.25
C GLU A 129 -6.61 20.23 4.40
N LEU A 130 -6.21 21.50 4.55
CA LEU A 130 -6.81 22.42 5.53
C LEU A 130 -8.31 22.59 5.29
N VAL A 131 -8.73 22.78 4.03
CA VAL A 131 -10.16 22.90 3.69
C VAL A 131 -10.92 21.62 4.06
N ALA A 132 -10.36 20.45 3.75
CA ALA A 132 -10.93 19.16 4.15
C ALA A 132 -11.00 19.04 5.69
N GLY A 133 -9.92 19.38 6.40
CA GLY A 133 -9.86 19.33 7.86
C GLY A 133 -10.89 20.24 8.53
N ILE A 134 -11.06 21.48 8.05
CA ILE A 134 -12.09 22.42 8.53
C ILE A 134 -13.49 21.85 8.25
N SER A 135 -13.70 21.28 7.06
CA SER A 135 -14.99 20.67 6.70
C SER A 135 -15.37 19.51 7.64
N ILE A 136 -14.41 18.67 8.02
CA ILE A 136 -14.67 17.54 8.94
C ILE A 136 -14.77 18.01 10.39
N SER A 137 -13.95 18.98 10.81
CA SER A 137 -14.00 19.54 12.16
C SER A 137 -15.31 20.30 12.43
N SER A 138 -15.91 20.89 11.38
CA SER A 138 -17.22 21.55 11.47
C SER A 138 -18.29 20.58 11.99
N GLY A 139 -18.80 20.85 13.20
CA GLY A 139 -19.79 19.99 13.87
C GLY A 139 -19.21 18.88 14.74
N ASN A 140 -17.89 18.64 14.68
CA ASN A 140 -17.20 17.65 15.52
C ASN A 140 -16.24 18.28 16.54
N ASN A 141 -15.91 19.57 16.39
CA ASN A 141 -14.95 20.31 17.23
C ASN A 141 -13.60 19.57 17.36
N LEU A 142 -13.10 19.03 16.24
CA LEU A 142 -11.83 18.31 16.20
C LEU A 142 -10.68 19.33 16.15
N PRO A 143 -9.65 19.20 17.00
CA PRO A 143 -8.47 20.05 16.88
C PRO A 143 -7.70 19.72 15.60
N ILE A 144 -7.10 20.74 15.00
CA ILE A 144 -6.33 20.64 13.76
C ILE A 144 -4.89 21.11 13.98
N ILE A 145 -3.92 20.35 13.49
CA ILE A 145 -2.51 20.76 13.40
C ILE A 145 -2.18 21.04 11.93
N CYS A 146 -1.59 22.21 11.67
CA CYS A 146 -1.27 22.66 10.32
C CYS A 146 0.25 22.60 10.06
N ASN A 147 0.69 21.59 9.30
CA ASN A 147 2.06 21.45 8.78
C ASN A 147 2.15 21.86 7.30
N GLY A 148 3.33 21.72 6.70
CA GLY A 148 3.60 22.02 5.29
C GLY A 148 3.82 23.51 5.00
N TYR A 149 4.09 23.81 3.73
CA TYR A 149 4.38 25.17 3.29
C TYR A 149 3.14 26.07 3.37
N LYS A 150 3.28 27.27 3.97
CA LYS A 150 2.14 28.18 4.19
C LYS A 150 2.34 29.53 3.51
N ASP A 151 1.41 29.88 2.62
CA ASP A 151 1.31 31.21 2.06
C ASP A 151 0.46 32.14 2.93
N THR A 152 0.36 33.41 2.53
CA THR A 152 -0.41 34.42 3.28
C THR A 152 -1.88 34.04 3.37
N GLU A 153 -2.47 33.50 2.30
CA GLU A 153 -3.87 33.09 2.26
C GLU A 153 -4.15 31.95 3.26
N TYR A 154 -3.27 30.95 3.31
CA TYR A 154 -3.34 29.87 4.30
C TYR A 154 -3.32 30.43 5.71
N ILE A 155 -2.33 31.26 6.04
CA ILE A 155 -2.16 31.80 7.39
C ILE A 155 -3.35 32.66 7.79
N GLU A 156 -3.79 33.57 6.92
CA GLU A 156 -4.95 34.43 7.17
C GLU A 156 -6.23 33.60 7.38
N THR A 157 -6.43 32.53 6.59
CA THR A 157 -7.54 31.58 6.77
C THR A 157 -7.52 30.95 8.15
N VAL A 158 -6.36 30.46 8.62
CA VAL A 158 -6.23 29.84 9.95
C VAL A 158 -6.49 30.85 11.07
N LEU A 159 -6.02 32.10 10.93
CA LEU A 159 -6.31 33.15 11.92
C LEU A 159 -7.82 33.38 12.05
N TYR A 160 -8.53 33.60 10.93
CA TYR A 160 -9.97 33.79 10.97
C TYR A 160 -10.73 32.56 11.45
N ALA A 161 -10.31 31.35 11.05
CA ALA A 161 -10.90 30.10 11.56
C ALA A 161 -10.76 30.00 13.09
N THR A 162 -9.59 30.35 13.63
CA THR A 162 -9.35 30.40 15.08
C THR A 162 -10.28 31.41 15.76
N LYS A 163 -10.42 32.61 15.18
CA LYS A 163 -11.30 33.67 15.70
C LYS A 163 -12.77 33.24 15.79
N ILE A 164 -13.25 32.43 14.85
CA ILE A 164 -14.64 31.96 14.82
C ILE A 164 -14.88 30.65 15.59
N GLY A 165 -13.85 30.10 16.25
CA GLY A 165 -14.00 29.02 17.23
C GLY A 165 -13.41 27.66 16.83
N PHE A 166 -12.67 27.55 15.73
CA PHE A 166 -11.91 26.33 15.44
C PHE A 166 -10.64 26.26 16.30
N ASP A 167 -10.34 25.08 16.87
CA ASP A 167 -9.06 24.83 17.54
C ASP A 167 -8.01 24.41 16.49
N ILE A 168 -7.25 25.39 15.98
CA ILE A 168 -6.24 25.16 14.96
C ILE A 168 -4.88 25.63 15.48
N THR A 169 -3.89 24.73 15.46
CA THR A 169 -2.50 25.04 15.80
C THR A 169 -1.68 25.21 14.52
N LEU A 170 -1.15 26.42 14.30
CA LEU A 170 -0.32 26.74 13.15
C LEU A 170 1.15 26.45 13.46
N VAL A 171 1.71 25.40 12.87
CA VAL A 171 3.12 25.01 13.11
C VAL A 171 4.05 25.81 12.22
N VAL A 172 4.94 26.59 12.82
CA VAL A 172 6.00 27.34 12.13
C VAL A 172 7.09 26.37 11.70
N GLU A 173 7.32 26.26 10.40
CA GLU A 173 8.34 25.38 9.82
C GLU A 173 9.50 26.15 9.19
N LYS A 174 9.34 27.46 8.95
CA LYS A 174 10.36 28.38 8.45
C LYS A 174 10.24 29.77 9.09
N LEU A 175 11.37 30.47 9.28
CA LEU A 175 11.38 31.82 9.86
C LEU A 175 10.57 32.86 9.08
N PHE A 176 10.60 32.80 7.74
CA PHE A 176 9.80 33.72 6.92
C PHE A 176 8.28 33.49 7.10
N GLU A 177 7.84 32.30 7.54
CA GLU A 177 6.43 32.07 7.88
C GLU A 177 6.07 32.81 9.16
N LEU A 178 6.97 32.81 10.15
CA LEU A 178 6.80 33.56 11.39
C LEU A 178 6.72 35.07 11.13
N GLU A 179 7.55 35.61 10.25
CA GLU A 179 7.47 37.03 9.85
C GLU A 179 6.09 37.37 9.27
N LYS A 180 5.56 36.52 8.38
CA LYS A 180 4.22 36.68 7.79
C LYS A 180 3.12 36.57 8.85
N ILE A 181 3.22 35.61 9.77
CA ILE A 181 2.29 35.46 10.90
C ILE A 181 2.26 36.75 11.71
N ILE A 182 3.42 37.25 12.16
CA ILE A 182 3.51 38.48 12.96
C ILE A 182 2.87 39.67 12.22
N ALA A 183 3.15 39.82 10.93
CA ALA A 183 2.56 40.89 10.11
C ALA A 183 1.03 40.78 10.03
N LEU A 184 0.48 39.57 9.82
CA LEU A 184 -0.95 39.33 9.77
C LEU A 184 -1.63 39.50 11.14
N VAL A 185 -0.99 39.10 12.23
CA VAL A 185 -1.50 39.34 13.59
C VAL A 185 -1.61 40.84 13.87
N LYS A 186 -0.59 41.64 13.52
CA LYS A 186 -0.64 43.10 13.64
C LYS A 186 -1.76 43.73 12.79
N LYS A 187 -1.99 43.20 11.59
CA LYS A 187 -3.03 43.68 10.66
C LYS A 187 -4.45 43.33 11.14
N THR A 188 -4.64 42.11 11.64
CA THR A 188 -5.98 41.54 11.91
C THR A 188 -6.40 41.64 13.38
N GLY A 189 -5.44 41.82 14.29
CA GLY A 189 -5.65 41.78 15.74
C GLY A 189 -6.01 40.38 16.27
N ILE A 190 -5.80 39.32 15.48
CA ILE A 190 -6.16 37.94 15.85
C ILE A 190 -4.95 37.24 16.44
N THR A 191 -5.07 36.77 17.68
CA THR A 191 -4.03 35.98 18.34
C THR A 191 -4.08 34.51 17.86
N PRO A 192 -2.98 33.96 17.31
CA PRO A 192 -2.93 32.57 16.87
C PRO A 192 -2.62 31.61 18.02
N LYS A 193 -2.91 30.33 17.81
CA LYS A 193 -2.28 29.21 18.53
C LYS A 193 -1.14 28.66 17.66
N LEU A 194 0.09 28.75 18.14
CA LEU A 194 1.29 28.43 17.37
C LEU A 194 1.95 27.14 17.85
N GLY A 195 2.56 26.43 16.90
CA GLY A 195 3.57 25.43 17.16
C GLY A 195 4.89 25.78 16.50
N ILE A 196 5.99 25.16 16.91
CA ILE A 196 7.29 25.26 16.23
C ILE A 196 7.74 23.85 15.86
N ARG A 197 8.13 23.65 14.60
CA ARG A 197 8.76 22.39 14.18
C ARG A 197 10.26 22.48 14.29
N VAL A 198 10.88 21.57 15.05
CA VAL A 198 12.34 21.47 15.16
C VAL A 198 12.92 20.50 14.15
N LYS A 199 14.08 20.84 13.60
CA LYS A 199 14.96 19.91 12.89
C LYS A 199 15.83 19.18 13.89
N LEU A 200 15.70 17.85 13.88
CA LEU A 200 16.56 16.96 14.67
C LEU A 200 17.82 16.64 13.85
N SER A 201 18.96 16.50 14.51
CA SER A 201 20.18 15.90 13.95
C SER A 201 19.98 14.40 13.72
N SER A 202 19.10 13.76 14.48
CA SER A 202 18.69 12.36 14.31
C SER A 202 17.94 12.13 12.98
N LYS A 203 18.42 11.16 12.18
CA LYS A 203 17.79 10.74 10.91
C LYS A 203 16.93 9.49 11.08
N GLY A 204 15.85 9.39 10.30
CA GLY A 204 15.02 8.19 10.20
C GLY A 204 15.72 7.04 9.46
N THR A 205 14.98 5.99 9.13
CA THR A 205 15.48 4.78 8.44
C THR A 205 14.66 4.47 7.20
N GLY A 206 15.18 3.59 6.34
CA GLY A 206 14.44 3.09 5.19
C GLY A 206 14.24 4.13 4.10
N LYS A 207 13.22 3.91 3.27
CA LYS A 207 12.96 4.66 2.04
C LYS A 207 12.57 6.12 2.27
N TRP A 208 12.10 6.45 3.48
CA TRP A 208 11.63 7.79 3.85
C TRP A 208 12.60 8.55 4.77
N ALA A 209 13.84 8.08 4.94
CA ALA A 209 14.82 8.66 5.86
C ALA A 209 15.13 10.15 5.61
N THR A 210 14.99 10.63 4.37
CA THR A 210 15.22 12.04 3.98
C THR A 210 14.16 13.01 4.50
N SER A 211 13.06 12.49 5.06
CA SER A 211 12.00 13.32 5.65
C SER A 211 12.36 13.87 7.03
N GLY A 212 13.41 13.36 7.67
CA GLY A 212 13.98 13.82 8.94
C GLY A 212 15.45 14.24 8.80
N GLY A 213 16.08 14.63 9.91
CA GLY A 213 17.47 15.10 9.92
C GLY A 213 17.66 16.58 9.54
N GLU A 214 18.91 17.03 9.54
CA GLU A 214 19.27 18.43 9.23
C GLU A 214 18.88 18.86 7.80
N ASP A 215 18.90 17.91 6.86
CA ASP A 215 18.56 18.09 5.45
C ASP A 215 17.05 18.08 5.19
N ALA A 216 16.21 17.86 6.22
CA ALA A 216 14.77 17.84 6.08
C ALA A 216 14.25 19.14 5.45
N LYS A 217 13.26 19.02 4.56
CA LYS A 217 12.64 20.15 3.87
C LYS A 217 12.08 21.20 4.85
N PHE A 218 11.51 20.74 5.96
CA PHE A 218 10.77 21.56 6.92
C PHE A 218 11.40 21.53 8.31
N GLY A 219 11.04 22.52 9.13
CA GLY A 219 11.54 22.71 10.49
C GLY A 219 12.67 23.73 10.60
N LEU A 220 12.81 24.25 11.81
CA LEU A 220 13.81 25.21 12.23
C LEU A 220 15.02 24.49 12.85
N ARG A 221 16.22 24.92 12.48
CA ARG A 221 17.46 24.58 13.18
C ARG A 221 17.46 25.23 14.57
N MET A 222 18.32 24.75 15.48
CA MET A 222 18.40 25.30 16.84
C MET A 222 18.66 26.81 16.86
N SER A 223 19.55 27.32 16.00
CA SER A 223 19.79 28.77 15.87
C SER A 223 18.56 29.54 15.38
N GLU A 224 17.78 28.96 14.47
CA GLU A 224 16.52 29.54 14.00
C GLU A 224 15.45 29.50 15.09
N ILE A 225 15.41 28.48 15.95
CA ILE A 225 14.50 28.44 17.11
C ILE A 225 14.82 29.59 18.08
N ILE A 226 16.10 29.84 18.37
CA ILE A 226 16.51 30.98 19.22
C ILE A 226 16.07 32.31 18.58
N ALA A 227 16.27 32.47 17.27
CA ALA A 227 15.80 33.66 16.55
C ALA A 227 14.27 33.80 16.60
N ALA A 228 13.52 32.70 16.41
CA ALA A 228 12.07 32.68 16.49
C ALA A 228 11.56 33.09 17.89
N ILE A 229 12.18 32.59 18.96
CA ILE A 229 11.86 32.97 20.34
C ILE A 229 12.07 34.47 20.54
N GLY A 230 13.19 35.03 20.04
CA GLY A 230 13.44 36.47 20.07
C GLY A 230 12.33 37.27 19.36
N MET A 231 12.02 36.90 18.10
CA MET A 231 10.97 37.54 17.31
C MET A 231 9.60 37.47 18.00
N LEU A 232 9.25 36.33 18.61
CA LEU A 232 8.00 36.16 19.33
C LEU A 232 7.94 37.01 20.61
N THR A 233 9.06 37.10 21.34
CA THR A 233 9.19 37.91 22.55
C THR A 233 9.02 39.38 22.23
N ASP A 234 9.73 39.89 21.22
CA ASP A 234 9.67 41.30 20.80
C ASP A 234 8.27 41.74 20.34
N ASN A 235 7.42 40.78 19.94
CA ASN A 235 6.07 41.03 19.48
C ASN A 235 4.98 40.60 20.48
N GLY A 236 5.37 40.16 21.70
CA GLY A 236 4.41 39.75 22.75
C GLY A 236 3.61 38.49 22.40
N LEU A 237 4.16 37.60 21.57
CA LEU A 237 3.52 36.38 21.07
C LEU A 237 4.13 35.10 21.63
N LEU A 238 5.07 35.18 22.57
CA LEU A 238 5.76 34.00 23.12
C LEU A 238 4.77 32.99 23.74
N ASP A 239 3.77 33.48 24.47
CA ASP A 239 2.72 32.67 25.10
C ASP A 239 1.79 31.99 24.09
N CYS A 240 1.81 32.41 22.83
CA CYS A 240 1.03 31.79 21.75
C CYS A 240 1.64 30.45 21.31
N VAL A 241 2.91 30.20 21.62
CA VAL A 241 3.58 28.92 21.27
C VAL A 241 3.18 27.86 22.28
N LYS A 242 2.29 26.96 21.85
CA LYS A 242 1.74 25.88 22.68
C LYS A 242 2.28 24.50 22.34
N LEU A 243 2.93 24.34 21.18
CA LEU A 243 3.29 23.02 20.66
C LEU A 243 4.73 23.00 20.12
N LEU A 244 5.53 22.02 20.52
CA LEU A 244 6.78 21.65 19.85
C LEU A 244 6.52 20.43 18.99
N HIS A 245 6.80 20.52 17.70
CA HIS A 245 6.61 19.44 16.74
C HIS A 245 7.96 18.90 16.25
N SER A 246 8.04 17.59 16.06
CA SER A 246 9.13 16.93 15.35
C SER A 246 8.57 15.83 14.45
N HIS A 247 9.30 15.52 13.38
CA HIS A 247 8.95 14.40 12.52
C HIS A 247 10.20 13.79 11.91
N ILE A 248 10.38 12.50 12.13
CA ILE A 248 11.57 11.74 11.72
C ILE A 248 11.39 10.97 10.41
N GLY A 249 10.18 10.97 9.84
CA GLY A 249 9.81 10.26 8.62
C GLY A 249 8.73 9.20 8.84
N SER A 250 8.30 8.56 7.75
CA SER A 250 7.35 7.45 7.76
C SER A 250 8.08 6.10 7.85
N GLN A 251 7.42 5.07 8.38
CA GLN A 251 7.94 3.69 8.44
C GLN A 251 9.36 3.61 9.03
N ILE A 252 9.53 4.10 10.26
CA ILE A 252 10.81 3.95 10.95
C ILE A 252 10.95 2.48 11.35
N THR A 253 11.98 1.81 10.87
CA THR A 253 12.12 0.35 10.98
C THR A 253 12.87 -0.08 12.23
N LYS A 254 13.52 0.87 12.91
CA LYS A 254 14.33 0.62 14.09
C LYS A 254 13.94 1.48 15.30
N ILE A 255 13.73 0.84 16.44
CA ILE A 255 13.36 1.53 17.67
C ILE A 255 14.46 2.43 18.24
N ASP A 256 15.74 2.08 18.07
CA ASP A 256 16.88 2.88 18.53
C ASP A 256 16.91 4.29 17.90
N LYS A 257 16.48 4.39 16.65
CA LYS A 257 16.36 5.67 15.93
C LYS A 257 15.24 6.53 16.47
N ILE A 258 14.12 5.91 16.85
CA ILE A 258 13.02 6.60 17.53
C ILE A 258 13.51 7.11 18.90
N LYS A 259 14.19 6.27 19.70
CA LYS A 259 14.76 6.66 20.99
C LYS A 259 15.71 7.85 20.88
N THR A 260 16.61 7.83 19.91
CA THR A 260 17.58 8.92 19.73
C THR A 260 16.89 10.24 19.40
N ALA A 261 15.88 10.20 18.52
CA ALA A 261 15.08 11.37 18.19
C ALA A 261 14.24 11.89 19.36
N LEU A 262 13.65 10.99 20.15
CA LEU A 262 12.89 11.34 21.35
C LEU A 262 13.76 12.04 22.39
N ILE A 263 14.99 11.55 22.61
CA ILE A 263 15.95 12.19 23.52
C ILE A 263 16.25 13.62 23.07
N GLU A 264 16.50 13.79 21.77
CA GLU A 264 16.83 15.09 21.21
C GLU A 264 15.67 16.09 21.31
N VAL A 265 14.46 15.70 20.87
CA VAL A 265 13.29 16.60 20.92
C VAL A 265 12.86 16.91 22.35
N ALA A 266 12.95 15.94 23.27
CA ALA A 266 12.65 16.18 24.68
C ALA A 266 13.63 17.19 25.29
N ARG A 267 14.92 17.12 24.97
CA ARG A 267 15.90 18.12 25.41
C ARG A 267 15.57 19.51 24.87
N VAL A 268 15.23 19.62 23.58
CA VAL A 268 14.78 20.89 22.99
C VAL A 268 13.55 21.44 23.72
N TYR A 269 12.57 20.59 24.01
CA TYR A 269 11.40 20.96 24.82
C TYR A 269 11.82 21.54 26.18
N THR A 270 12.69 20.83 26.93
CA THR A 270 13.11 21.29 28.26
C THR A 270 13.83 22.63 28.22
N GLU A 271 14.69 22.86 27.22
CA GLU A 271 15.42 24.12 27.09
C GLU A 271 14.50 25.27 26.67
N MET A 272 13.54 25.02 25.77
CA MET A 272 12.54 26.03 25.42
C MET A 272 11.64 26.40 26.60
N ARG A 273 11.24 25.44 27.45
CA ARG A 273 10.50 25.72 28.69
C ARG A 273 11.32 26.58 29.65
N LYS A 274 12.61 26.32 29.82
CA LYS A 274 13.52 27.14 30.65
C LYS A 274 13.69 28.57 30.12
N LEU A 275 13.60 28.75 28.80
CA LEU A 275 13.57 30.06 28.16
C LEU A 275 12.22 30.78 28.28
N GLY A 276 11.24 30.20 28.99
CA GLY A 276 9.94 30.81 29.25
C GLY A 276 8.88 30.56 28.17
N VAL A 277 9.14 29.68 27.20
CA VAL A 277 8.13 29.33 26.17
C VAL A 277 7.05 28.46 26.83
N GLY A 278 5.78 28.86 26.71
CA GLY A 278 4.62 28.17 27.30
C GLY A 278 4.17 26.89 26.58
N ILE A 279 5.10 25.99 26.24
CA ILE A 279 4.82 24.76 25.49
C ILE A 279 4.03 23.78 26.35
N GLU A 280 2.86 23.38 25.86
CA GLU A 280 1.92 22.45 26.51
C GLU A 280 1.90 21.06 25.84
N TYR A 281 2.28 21.00 24.56
CA TYR A 281 2.24 19.79 23.74
C TYR A 281 3.61 19.50 23.12
N LEU A 282 4.02 18.24 23.19
CA LEU A 282 5.13 17.69 22.43
C LEU A 282 4.57 16.70 21.41
N ASP A 283 4.60 17.11 20.15
CA ASP A 283 4.19 16.30 19.02
C ASP A 283 5.39 15.60 18.40
N ILE A 284 5.40 14.28 18.53
CA ILE A 284 6.48 13.42 18.02
C ILE A 284 6.26 13.03 16.55
N GLY A 285 5.17 13.52 15.95
CA GLY A 285 4.80 13.27 14.56
C GLY A 285 4.46 11.81 14.28
N GLY A 286 4.55 11.44 13.01
CA GLY A 286 4.42 10.05 12.57
C GLY A 286 5.71 9.24 12.76
N GLY A 287 5.74 8.05 12.16
CA GLY A 287 6.94 7.20 12.11
C GLY A 287 6.76 5.82 12.68
N LEU A 288 5.71 5.61 13.50
CA LEU A 288 5.25 4.28 13.90
C LEU A 288 5.01 3.42 12.65
N GLY A 289 5.88 2.44 12.44
CA GLY A 289 5.86 1.59 11.25
C GLY A 289 4.88 0.43 11.37
N VAL A 290 4.72 -0.26 10.24
CA VAL A 290 3.89 -1.46 10.10
C VAL A 290 4.78 -2.61 9.63
N ASP A 291 4.61 -3.79 10.21
CA ASP A 291 5.31 -4.98 9.77
C ASP A 291 4.60 -5.59 8.55
N TYR A 292 4.98 -5.17 7.33
CA TYR A 292 4.34 -5.63 6.10
C TYR A 292 4.79 -7.02 5.67
N ASP A 293 6.05 -7.39 5.94
CA ASP A 293 6.57 -8.70 5.54
C ASP A 293 6.52 -9.75 6.66
N GLY A 294 6.20 -9.35 7.89
CA GLY A 294 6.08 -10.23 9.05
C GLY A 294 7.44 -10.70 9.61
N SER A 295 8.55 -10.12 9.18
CA SER A 295 9.88 -10.55 9.61
C SER A 295 10.25 -10.02 11.00
N LYS A 296 9.51 -9.03 11.54
CA LYS A 296 9.83 -8.33 12.79
C LYS A 296 11.29 -7.85 12.83
N SER A 297 11.79 -7.45 11.66
CA SER A 297 13.17 -7.05 11.44
C SER A 297 13.28 -5.56 11.13
N SER A 298 14.51 -5.07 11.03
CA SER A 298 14.81 -3.71 10.58
C SER A 298 14.75 -3.52 9.05
N TYR A 299 14.28 -4.53 8.31
CA TYR A 299 14.10 -4.44 6.85
C TYR A 299 13.12 -3.32 6.48
N PHE A 300 13.24 -2.76 5.28
CA PHE A 300 12.52 -1.54 4.91
C PHE A 300 10.99 -1.68 4.90
N SER A 301 10.47 -2.90 4.73
CA SER A 301 9.04 -3.22 4.78
C SER A 301 8.62 -3.85 6.12
N SER A 302 9.47 -3.74 7.16
CA SER A 302 9.23 -4.29 8.49
C SER A 302 9.56 -3.27 9.58
N VAL A 303 9.27 -3.63 10.83
CA VAL A 303 9.76 -2.95 12.04
C VAL A 303 10.34 -3.96 13.02
N ASN A 304 11.36 -3.57 13.80
CA ASN A 304 11.95 -4.42 14.84
C ASN A 304 11.38 -4.19 16.24
N TYR A 305 10.18 -3.59 16.33
CA TYR A 305 9.56 -3.19 17.58
C TYR A 305 8.04 -3.32 17.51
N SER A 306 7.42 -3.38 18.69
CA SER A 306 5.96 -3.42 18.85
C SER A 306 5.38 -2.03 19.09
N VAL A 307 4.06 -1.89 18.95
CA VAL A 307 3.36 -0.64 19.31
C VAL A 307 3.51 -0.37 20.81
N GLU A 308 3.53 -1.43 21.62
CA GLU A 308 3.75 -1.42 23.07
C GLU A 308 5.13 -0.89 23.44
N GLU A 309 6.18 -1.44 22.83
CA GLU A 309 7.56 -0.95 23.03
C GLU A 309 7.67 0.53 22.61
N TYR A 310 7.13 0.89 21.45
CA TYR A 310 7.12 2.28 20.98
C TYR A 310 6.50 3.24 22.00
N ALA A 311 5.30 2.94 22.50
CA ALA A 311 4.64 3.81 23.46
C ALA A 311 5.38 3.88 24.80
N ASN A 312 5.88 2.74 25.30
CA ASN A 312 6.66 2.70 26.53
C ASN A 312 7.92 3.55 26.42
N ASP A 313 8.65 3.44 25.30
CA ASP A 313 9.86 4.22 25.06
C ASP A 313 9.56 5.72 24.92
N VAL A 314 8.47 6.09 24.25
CA VAL A 314 8.02 7.50 24.17
C VAL A 314 7.78 8.07 25.56
N ILE A 315 6.93 7.41 26.36
CA ILE A 315 6.57 7.90 27.70
C ILE A 315 7.80 7.94 28.61
N TYR A 316 8.56 6.85 28.68
CA TYR A 316 9.70 6.72 29.57
C TYR A 316 10.80 7.75 29.28
N GLN A 317 11.18 7.92 28.01
CA GLN A 317 12.26 8.85 27.65
C GLN A 317 11.88 10.31 27.92
N ILE A 318 10.66 10.72 27.53
CA ILE A 318 10.20 12.09 27.76
C ILE A 318 10.10 12.38 29.25
N LYS A 319 9.54 11.45 30.04
CA LYS A 319 9.41 11.60 31.50
C LYS A 319 10.76 11.84 32.17
N ASN A 320 11.72 10.94 31.96
CA ASN A 320 13.02 11.01 32.62
C ASN A 320 13.77 12.30 32.28
N ILE A 321 13.70 12.74 31.03
CA ILE A 321 14.37 13.99 30.60
C ILE A 321 13.70 15.21 31.24
N CYS A 322 12.37 15.21 31.38
CA CYS A 322 11.66 16.30 32.05
C CYS A 322 11.95 16.33 33.56
N ASP A 323 11.92 15.16 34.21
CA ASP A 323 12.23 14.99 35.63
C ASP A 323 13.67 15.45 35.94
N ASP A 324 14.65 14.99 35.15
CA ASP A 324 16.07 15.39 35.28
C ASP A 324 16.27 16.90 35.08
N ALA A 325 15.50 17.51 34.18
CA ALA A 325 15.57 18.95 33.90
C ALA A 325 14.76 19.80 34.88
N GLY A 326 13.96 19.19 35.77
CA GLY A 326 13.08 19.89 36.70
C GLY A 326 11.97 20.69 36.01
N VAL A 327 11.49 20.24 34.84
CA VAL A 327 10.40 20.88 34.09
C VAL A 327 9.17 19.99 34.04
N GLU A 328 7.99 20.58 33.92
CA GLU A 328 6.75 19.82 33.77
C GLU A 328 6.73 19.02 32.45
N CYS A 329 6.24 17.79 32.53
CA CYS A 329 6.05 16.96 31.34
C CYS A 329 4.94 17.52 30.42
N PRO A 330 5.12 17.50 29.09
CA PRO A 330 4.12 17.96 28.15
C PRO A 330 3.02 16.92 27.91
N ASN A 331 1.87 17.35 27.37
CA ASN A 331 0.97 16.41 26.71
C ASN A 331 1.63 15.88 25.44
N ILE A 332 1.53 14.58 25.19
CA ILE A 332 2.19 13.95 24.05
C ILE A 332 1.19 13.77 22.91
N ILE A 333 1.60 14.17 21.71
CA ILE A 333 0.85 13.94 20.47
C ILE A 333 1.66 12.98 19.58
N SER A 334 0.97 12.06 18.90
CA SER A 334 1.56 11.30 17.78
C SER A 334 0.65 11.32 16.56
N GLU A 335 1.24 11.38 15.37
CA GLU A 335 0.56 11.38 14.07
C GLU A 335 0.68 10.02 13.36
N SER A 336 0.28 8.94 14.04
CA SER A 336 0.52 7.55 13.59
C SER A 336 -0.48 7.07 12.51
N GLY A 337 -0.56 7.80 11.39
CA GLY A 337 -1.52 7.54 10.32
C GLY A 337 -1.37 6.14 9.69
N ARG A 338 -0.17 5.78 9.20
CA ARG A 338 0.10 4.47 8.57
C ARG A 338 -0.32 3.30 9.47
N ALA A 339 0.09 3.33 10.74
CA ALA A 339 -0.22 2.29 11.72
C ALA A 339 -1.73 2.19 12.05
N THR A 340 -2.48 3.27 11.84
CA THR A 340 -3.93 3.33 12.03
C THR A 340 -4.67 2.67 10.88
N VAL A 341 -4.30 2.98 9.63
CA VAL A 341 -5.07 2.62 8.44
C VAL A 341 -4.47 1.50 7.59
N ALA A 342 -3.28 0.96 7.86
CA ALA A 342 -2.72 -0.07 6.97
C ALA A 342 -3.62 -1.32 6.87
N HIS A 343 -4.06 -1.88 8.00
CA HIS A 343 -4.70 -3.21 8.06
C HIS A 343 -6.18 -3.24 7.66
N TYR A 344 -6.86 -2.09 7.62
CA TYR A 344 -8.31 -2.07 7.47
C TYR A 344 -8.79 -2.36 6.05
N SER A 345 -7.91 -2.35 5.04
CA SER A 345 -8.30 -2.54 3.65
C SER A 345 -7.57 -3.68 2.95
N VAL A 346 -8.31 -4.33 2.05
CA VAL A 346 -7.85 -5.43 1.20
C VAL A 346 -8.37 -5.20 -0.21
N LEU A 347 -7.49 -5.14 -1.20
CA LEU A 347 -7.89 -5.16 -2.61
C LEU A 347 -8.06 -6.61 -3.02
N VAL A 348 -9.20 -6.95 -3.60
CA VAL A 348 -9.45 -8.27 -4.15
C VAL A 348 -9.73 -8.16 -5.64
N THR A 349 -9.00 -8.93 -6.43
CA THR A 349 -9.17 -9.02 -7.89
C THR A 349 -9.21 -10.48 -8.33
N ASN A 350 -9.77 -10.73 -9.52
CA ASN A 350 -9.75 -12.03 -10.18
C ASN A 350 -8.55 -12.14 -11.13
N VAL A 351 -8.02 -13.35 -11.26
CA VAL A 351 -7.07 -13.69 -12.32
C VAL A 351 -7.85 -13.98 -13.59
N LEU A 352 -7.54 -13.24 -14.65
CA LEU A 352 -8.21 -13.39 -15.95
C LEU A 352 -7.62 -14.57 -16.71
N ASN A 353 -6.29 -14.61 -16.81
CA ASN A 353 -5.57 -15.59 -17.61
C ASN A 353 -4.23 -15.91 -16.97
N THR A 354 -3.71 -17.09 -17.30
CA THR A 354 -2.31 -17.45 -17.14
C THR A 354 -1.63 -17.46 -18.50
N ASN A 355 -0.31 -17.61 -18.55
CA ASN A 355 0.39 -17.89 -19.80
C ASN A 355 -0.28 -19.02 -20.61
N THR A 356 -0.30 -18.87 -21.94
CA THR A 356 -1.02 -19.71 -22.92
C THR A 356 -0.39 -21.09 -23.16
N GLN A 357 0.41 -21.61 -22.22
CA GLN A 357 1.12 -22.89 -22.37
C GLN A 357 0.20 -24.08 -22.70
N HIS A 358 -1.08 -24.00 -22.34
CA HIS A 358 -2.08 -25.04 -22.59
C HIS A 358 -2.65 -25.02 -24.02
N ILE A 359 -2.43 -23.95 -24.79
CA ILE A 359 -2.85 -23.79 -26.19
C ILE A 359 -1.67 -24.06 -27.14
N MET A 360 -0.44 -24.22 -26.61
CA MET A 360 0.73 -24.49 -27.43
C MET A 360 0.56 -25.80 -28.21
N PRO A 361 0.96 -25.83 -29.50
CA PRO A 361 0.98 -27.07 -30.25
C PRO A 361 1.93 -28.08 -29.58
N ASP A 362 1.51 -29.34 -29.56
CA ASP A 362 2.40 -30.42 -29.15
C ASP A 362 3.35 -30.75 -30.30
N PHE A 363 4.65 -30.63 -30.06
CA PHE A 363 5.67 -30.94 -31.05
C PHE A 363 6.12 -32.41 -31.00
N GLU A 364 5.49 -33.27 -30.19
CA GLU A 364 5.84 -34.70 -30.08
C GLU A 364 5.82 -35.45 -31.44
N GLU A 365 4.84 -35.19 -32.31
CA GLU A 365 4.80 -35.78 -33.65
C GLU A 365 5.96 -35.28 -34.55
N THR A 366 6.34 -34.01 -34.41
CA THR A 366 7.48 -33.42 -35.13
C THR A 366 8.81 -34.00 -34.65
N LEU A 367 8.93 -34.32 -33.35
CA LEU A 367 10.09 -35.00 -32.78
C LEU A 367 10.27 -36.43 -33.31
N ALA A 368 9.18 -37.08 -33.73
CA ALA A 368 9.26 -38.41 -34.36
C ALA A 368 10.00 -38.37 -35.71
N GLN A 369 10.10 -37.20 -36.35
CA GLN A 369 10.88 -36.97 -37.58
C GLN A 369 12.30 -36.45 -37.27
N ALA A 370 12.97 -37.08 -36.30
CA ALA A 370 14.25 -36.64 -35.72
C ALA A 370 15.39 -36.40 -36.74
N GLU A 371 15.34 -37.02 -37.92
CA GLU A 371 16.36 -36.87 -38.98
C GLU A 371 16.35 -35.49 -39.66
N LYS A 372 15.24 -34.73 -39.54
CA LYS A 372 15.10 -33.39 -40.15
C LYS A 372 15.38 -32.23 -39.19
N LEU A 373 15.64 -32.52 -37.92
CA LEU A 373 15.89 -31.48 -36.92
C LEU A 373 17.30 -30.90 -37.08
N ALA A 374 17.42 -29.58 -36.92
CA ALA A 374 18.73 -28.94 -36.86
C ALA A 374 19.61 -29.54 -35.74
N PRO A 375 20.95 -29.58 -35.90
CA PRO A 375 21.85 -30.22 -34.94
C PRO A 375 21.67 -29.76 -33.48
N THR A 376 21.46 -28.47 -33.26
CA THR A 376 21.25 -27.87 -31.92
C THR A 376 19.93 -28.35 -31.30
N VAL A 377 18.87 -28.48 -32.09
CA VAL A 377 17.55 -28.99 -31.64
C VAL A 377 17.63 -30.49 -31.32
N LYS A 378 18.39 -31.25 -32.12
CA LYS A 378 18.62 -32.68 -31.89
C LYS A 378 19.33 -32.92 -30.55
N LYS A 379 20.36 -32.14 -30.23
CA LYS A 379 21.04 -32.22 -28.92
C LYS A 379 20.08 -31.95 -27.75
N LEU A 380 19.22 -30.94 -27.85
CA LEU A 380 18.17 -30.68 -26.84
C LEU A 380 17.21 -31.88 -26.70
N MET A 381 16.81 -32.50 -27.80
CA MET A 381 15.97 -33.71 -27.77
C MET A 381 16.68 -34.88 -27.09
N ASP A 382 17.98 -35.06 -27.35
CA ASP A 382 18.79 -36.13 -26.74
C ASP A 382 18.88 -35.94 -25.22
N ILE A 383 19.11 -34.70 -24.75
CA ILE A 383 19.06 -34.34 -23.32
C ILE A 383 17.68 -34.64 -22.73
N TYR A 384 16.60 -34.19 -23.38
CA TYR A 384 15.23 -34.42 -22.89
C TYR A 384 14.94 -35.92 -22.67
N LYS A 385 15.40 -36.79 -23.58
CA LYS A 385 15.22 -38.24 -23.49
C LYS A 385 16.10 -38.86 -22.40
N SER A 386 17.36 -38.46 -22.30
CA SER A 386 18.38 -39.12 -21.47
C SER A 386 18.51 -38.58 -20.04
N ILE A 387 18.06 -37.35 -19.76
CA ILE A 387 18.29 -36.70 -18.45
C ILE A 387 17.81 -37.53 -17.27
N ASP A 388 18.70 -37.68 -16.28
CA ASP A 388 18.47 -38.41 -15.04
C ASP A 388 19.07 -37.67 -13.81
N ARG A 389 19.10 -38.35 -12.65
CA ARG A 389 19.59 -37.76 -11.39
C ARG A 389 21.12 -37.59 -11.33
N TYR A 390 21.87 -38.26 -12.18
CA TYR A 390 23.32 -38.28 -12.19
C TYR A 390 23.91 -37.27 -13.18
N SER A 391 23.25 -37.06 -14.33
CA SER A 391 23.65 -36.08 -15.36
C SER A 391 23.06 -34.68 -15.15
N LEU A 392 22.18 -34.50 -14.15
CA LEU A 392 21.34 -33.32 -13.94
C LEU A 392 22.04 -31.96 -14.09
N ARG A 393 23.25 -31.81 -13.53
CA ARG A 393 24.00 -30.55 -13.58
C ARG A 393 24.56 -30.26 -14.98
N GLU A 394 25.11 -31.28 -15.62
CA GLU A 394 25.66 -31.19 -16.97
C GLU A 394 24.54 -30.89 -17.97
N ASP A 395 23.47 -31.68 -17.93
CA ASP A 395 22.30 -31.51 -18.78
C ASP A 395 21.64 -30.13 -18.63
N TYR A 396 21.63 -29.57 -17.42
CA TYR A 396 21.12 -28.21 -17.19
C TYR A 396 21.99 -27.14 -17.87
N HIS A 397 23.31 -27.21 -17.69
CA HIS A 397 24.24 -26.26 -18.32
C HIS A 397 24.22 -26.37 -19.84
N ASP A 398 24.21 -27.59 -20.38
CA ASP A 398 24.13 -27.84 -21.80
C ASP A 398 22.81 -27.33 -22.38
N THR A 399 21.70 -27.52 -21.67
CA THR A 399 20.39 -26.98 -22.06
C THR A 399 20.41 -25.46 -22.15
N LEU A 400 21.01 -24.76 -21.18
CA LEU A 400 21.16 -23.31 -21.19
C LEU A 400 22.06 -22.82 -22.34
N GLN A 401 23.14 -23.54 -22.62
CA GLN A 401 24.03 -23.20 -23.73
C GLN A 401 23.32 -23.40 -25.07
N LEU A 402 22.66 -24.55 -25.27
CA LEU A 402 22.00 -24.90 -26.52
C LEU A 402 20.82 -23.99 -26.84
N ILE A 403 20.06 -23.52 -25.84
CA ILE A 403 18.97 -22.57 -26.10
C ILE A 403 19.50 -21.20 -26.55
N ASN A 404 20.64 -20.76 -25.99
CA ASN A 404 21.32 -19.53 -26.42
C ASN A 404 21.93 -19.68 -27.82
N GLU A 405 22.56 -20.83 -28.10
CA GLU A 405 23.06 -21.16 -29.44
C GLU A 405 21.92 -21.15 -30.47
N ALA A 406 20.76 -21.70 -30.13
CA ALA A 406 19.58 -21.67 -30.98
C ALA A 406 19.08 -20.23 -31.23
N VAL A 407 19.14 -19.32 -30.24
CA VAL A 407 18.86 -17.88 -30.47
C VAL A 407 19.86 -17.30 -31.46
N SER A 408 21.17 -17.52 -31.25
CA SER A 408 22.22 -16.97 -32.11
C SER A 408 22.10 -17.46 -33.54
N LEU A 409 21.88 -18.76 -33.74
CA LEU A 409 21.71 -19.35 -35.07
C LEU A 409 20.44 -18.85 -35.77
N PHE A 410 19.33 -18.66 -35.03
CA PHE A 410 18.11 -18.06 -35.58
C PHE A 410 18.35 -16.61 -36.03
N ASN A 411 18.99 -15.79 -35.19
CA ASN A 411 19.31 -14.40 -35.52
C ASN A 411 20.25 -14.26 -36.73
N LEU A 412 21.11 -15.25 -36.96
CA LEU A 412 22.01 -15.32 -38.11
C LEU A 412 21.38 -15.96 -39.35
N GLY A 413 20.12 -16.42 -39.27
CA GLY A 413 19.38 -17.03 -40.39
C GLY A 413 19.69 -18.52 -40.63
N TYR A 414 20.39 -19.19 -39.71
CA TYR A 414 20.75 -20.61 -39.83
C TYR A 414 19.69 -21.56 -39.26
N LEU A 415 18.71 -21.07 -38.48
CA LEU A 415 17.57 -21.84 -38.00
C LEU A 415 16.25 -21.26 -38.51
N THR A 416 15.28 -22.13 -38.78
CA THR A 416 13.92 -21.71 -39.11
C THR A 416 13.14 -21.30 -37.86
N LEU A 417 12.01 -20.62 -38.05
CA LEU A 417 11.06 -20.35 -36.97
C LEU A 417 10.60 -21.64 -36.28
N ASN A 418 10.40 -22.73 -37.05
CA ASN A 418 10.00 -24.02 -36.52
C ASN A 418 11.10 -24.65 -35.64
N ASP A 419 12.37 -24.60 -36.09
CA ASP A 419 13.50 -25.09 -35.28
C ASP A 419 13.63 -24.31 -33.98
N ARG A 420 13.50 -22.98 -34.04
CA ARG A 420 13.53 -22.11 -32.85
C ARG A 420 12.39 -22.43 -31.89
N ALA A 421 11.17 -22.62 -32.40
CA ALA A 421 10.00 -22.97 -31.60
C ALA A 421 10.15 -24.34 -30.91
N ILE A 422 10.67 -25.35 -31.61
CA ILE A 422 10.93 -26.68 -31.03
C ILE A 422 12.02 -26.58 -29.96
N ALA A 423 13.08 -25.81 -30.18
CA ALA A 423 14.12 -25.58 -29.17
C ALA A 423 13.56 -24.97 -27.87
N GLU A 424 12.72 -23.93 -27.97
CA GLU A 424 12.06 -23.31 -26.82
C GLU A 424 11.09 -24.28 -26.10
N TRP A 425 10.33 -25.05 -26.88
CA TRP A 425 9.42 -26.06 -26.33
C TRP A 425 10.17 -27.18 -25.60
N LEU A 426 11.27 -27.69 -26.18
CA LEU A 426 12.15 -28.69 -25.57
C LEU A 426 12.80 -28.13 -24.30
N TYR A 427 13.32 -26.91 -24.34
CA TYR A 427 13.84 -26.21 -23.16
C TYR A 427 12.83 -26.22 -22.01
N ALA A 428 11.59 -25.79 -22.26
CA ALA A 428 10.54 -25.79 -21.24
C ALA A 428 10.24 -27.19 -20.68
N LYS A 429 10.27 -28.24 -21.52
CA LYS A 429 10.06 -29.64 -21.10
C LYS A 429 11.23 -30.19 -20.28
N ILE A 430 12.47 -29.88 -20.68
CA ILE A 430 13.69 -30.28 -19.93
C ILE A 430 13.69 -29.63 -18.55
N ILE A 431 13.45 -28.32 -18.45
CA ILE A 431 13.40 -27.60 -17.18
C ILE A 431 12.31 -28.18 -16.25
N LYS A 432 11.14 -28.57 -16.79
CA LYS A 432 10.09 -29.28 -16.02
C LYS A 432 10.57 -30.65 -15.53
N LYS A 433 11.29 -31.43 -16.34
CA LYS A 433 11.84 -32.73 -15.96
C LYS A 433 12.93 -32.57 -14.88
N ILE A 434 13.83 -31.59 -15.01
CA ILE A 434 14.82 -31.20 -14.00
C ILE A 434 14.12 -30.92 -12.66
N ASN A 435 13.07 -30.11 -12.65
CA ASN A 435 12.35 -29.79 -11.42
C ASN A 435 11.81 -31.04 -10.71
N SER A 436 11.21 -31.97 -11.47
CA SER A 436 10.66 -33.21 -10.92
C SER A 436 11.71 -34.14 -10.28
N ILE A 437 12.97 -34.00 -10.70
CA ILE A 437 14.12 -34.72 -10.14
C ILE A 437 14.62 -33.98 -8.90
N VAL A 438 14.82 -32.65 -8.99
CA VAL A 438 15.30 -31.81 -7.87
C VAL A 438 14.38 -31.90 -6.65
N GLU A 439 13.05 -31.90 -6.84
CA GLU A 439 12.09 -32.04 -5.73
C GLU A 439 12.29 -33.32 -4.89
N LYS A 440 12.96 -34.33 -5.44
CA LYS A 440 13.21 -35.63 -4.79
C LYS A 440 14.62 -35.76 -4.21
N ILE A 441 15.51 -34.80 -4.47
CA ILE A 441 16.91 -34.82 -4.01
C ILE A 441 17.07 -33.82 -2.86
N LYS A 442 17.67 -34.27 -1.76
CA LYS A 442 18.10 -33.41 -0.64
C LYS A 442 19.52 -33.79 -0.23
N PRO A 443 20.49 -32.86 -0.11
CA PRO A 443 20.38 -31.41 -0.34
C PRO A 443 20.35 -31.03 -1.84
N ILE A 444 19.79 -29.85 -2.16
CA ILE A 444 19.74 -29.32 -3.53
C ILE A 444 21.08 -28.61 -3.85
N PRO A 445 21.75 -28.93 -4.97
CA PRO A 445 22.96 -28.23 -5.40
C PRO A 445 22.75 -26.72 -5.56
N GLU A 446 23.75 -25.89 -5.22
CA GLU A 446 23.66 -24.42 -5.23
C GLU A 446 23.26 -23.83 -6.60
N GLU A 447 23.82 -24.38 -7.68
CA GLU A 447 23.53 -23.98 -9.07
C GLU A 447 22.06 -24.26 -9.45
N LEU A 448 21.43 -25.22 -8.77
CA LEU A 448 20.03 -25.60 -8.93
C LEU A 448 19.13 -24.98 -7.85
N GLN A 449 19.59 -23.99 -7.09
CA GLN A 449 18.71 -23.25 -6.18
C GLN A 449 17.91 -22.17 -6.91
N ASN A 450 18.45 -21.62 -8.01
CA ASN A 450 17.85 -20.49 -8.74
C ASN A 450 17.06 -20.89 -10.00
N PHE A 451 17.20 -22.13 -10.53
CA PHE A 451 16.51 -22.52 -11.76
C PHE A 451 14.98 -22.53 -11.63
N GLN A 452 14.46 -22.60 -10.40
CA GLN A 452 13.03 -22.53 -10.10
C GLN A 452 12.38 -21.24 -10.63
N LEU A 453 13.14 -20.17 -10.78
CA LEU A 453 12.65 -18.93 -11.41
C LEU A 453 12.32 -19.11 -12.89
N HIS A 454 12.95 -20.05 -13.59
CA HIS A 454 12.61 -20.38 -14.98
C HIS A 454 11.26 -21.11 -15.10
N LEU A 455 10.72 -21.64 -14.00
CA LEU A 455 9.39 -22.25 -13.94
C LEU A 455 8.29 -21.24 -13.61
N ARG A 456 8.66 -19.99 -13.32
CA ARG A 456 7.71 -18.95 -12.92
C ARG A 456 6.72 -18.70 -14.05
N GLN A 457 5.44 -18.68 -13.72
CA GLN A 457 4.36 -18.38 -14.66
C GLN A 457 3.76 -17.02 -14.34
N THR A 458 3.47 -16.23 -15.37
CA THR A 458 2.79 -14.95 -15.18
C THR A 458 1.28 -15.18 -15.07
N TYR A 459 0.68 -14.64 -14.01
CA TYR A 459 -0.76 -14.61 -13.77
C TYR A 459 -1.24 -13.18 -14.01
N PHE A 460 -2.13 -13.00 -14.99
CA PHE A 460 -2.70 -11.70 -15.33
C PHE A 460 -3.93 -11.44 -14.48
N ALA A 461 -3.81 -10.52 -13.54
CA ALA A 461 -4.86 -10.14 -12.61
C ALA A 461 -5.56 -8.86 -13.08
N ASN A 462 -6.88 -8.80 -12.91
CA ASN A 462 -7.72 -7.69 -13.37
C ASN A 462 -7.61 -6.46 -12.46
N PHE A 463 -6.47 -5.78 -12.48
CA PHE A 463 -6.24 -4.56 -11.71
C PHE A 463 -5.16 -3.71 -12.39
N SER A 464 -4.88 -2.53 -11.83
CA SER A 464 -3.74 -1.69 -12.22
C SER A 464 -2.83 -1.52 -11.00
N LEU A 465 -1.55 -1.87 -11.16
CA LEU A 465 -0.51 -1.72 -10.14
C LEU A 465 -0.32 -0.25 -9.80
N PHE A 466 -0.23 0.58 -10.83
CA PHE A 466 -0.07 2.04 -10.77
C PHE A 466 -1.21 2.70 -9.99
N GLN A 467 -2.43 2.22 -10.19
CA GLN A 467 -3.60 2.78 -9.55
C GLN A 467 -3.81 2.29 -8.12
N SER A 468 -3.60 0.99 -7.87
CA SER A 468 -4.03 0.39 -6.60
C SER A 468 -2.89 0.14 -5.62
N ILE A 469 -1.64 0.02 -6.08
CA ILE A 469 -0.49 -0.30 -5.24
C ILE A 469 0.79 0.43 -5.72
N PRO A 470 0.75 1.76 -5.89
CA PRO A 470 1.84 2.55 -6.47
C PRO A 470 3.16 2.43 -5.69
N ASP A 471 3.13 2.34 -4.35
CA ASP A 471 4.35 2.16 -3.56
C ASP A 471 5.12 0.86 -3.91
N SER A 472 4.43 -0.18 -4.42
CA SER A 472 5.12 -1.40 -4.89
C SER A 472 5.99 -1.10 -6.12
N TRP A 473 5.50 -0.26 -7.03
CA TRP A 473 6.21 0.16 -8.23
C TRP A 473 7.26 1.23 -7.93
N ALA A 474 6.84 2.34 -7.31
CA ALA A 474 7.66 3.53 -7.17
C ALA A 474 8.86 3.35 -6.22
N ILE A 475 8.70 2.50 -5.20
CA ILE A 475 9.70 2.37 -4.15
C ILE A 475 9.98 0.92 -3.76
N ASP A 476 9.54 -0.12 -4.47
CA ASP A 476 9.70 -1.54 -4.10
C ASP A 476 9.07 -1.93 -2.73
N GLN A 477 7.98 -1.31 -2.32
CA GLN A 477 7.30 -1.67 -1.06
C GLN A 477 6.69 -3.08 -1.16
N LEU A 478 6.97 -3.94 -0.18
CA LEU A 478 6.31 -5.24 -0.09
C LEU A 478 4.92 -5.10 0.53
N PHE A 479 3.96 -5.78 -0.07
CA PHE A 479 2.63 -6.02 0.48
C PHE A 479 2.39 -7.53 0.55
N PRO A 480 1.70 -8.05 1.58
CA PRO A 480 1.25 -9.43 1.55
C PRO A 480 0.25 -9.64 0.43
N ILE A 481 0.48 -10.68 -0.38
CA ILE A 481 -0.37 -11.08 -1.50
C ILE A 481 -0.66 -12.55 -1.34
N THR A 482 -1.94 -12.93 -1.30
CA THR A 482 -2.34 -14.33 -1.10
C THR A 482 -3.60 -14.65 -1.91
N PRO A 483 -3.79 -15.89 -2.38
CA PRO A 483 -5.11 -16.31 -2.83
C PRO A 483 -6.08 -16.33 -1.64
N ILE A 484 -7.31 -15.88 -1.83
CA ILE A 484 -8.30 -15.83 -0.73
C ILE A 484 -9.09 -17.14 -0.57
N GLN A 485 -8.81 -18.13 -1.41
CA GLN A 485 -9.49 -19.43 -1.46
C GLN A 485 -8.50 -20.57 -1.69
N ARG A 486 -8.95 -21.81 -1.43
CA ARG A 486 -8.19 -23.06 -1.62
C ARG A 486 -6.91 -23.17 -0.79
N LEU A 487 -6.76 -22.40 0.27
CA LEU A 487 -5.63 -22.44 1.20
C LEU A 487 -5.55 -23.73 2.04
N ASN A 488 -6.43 -24.70 1.82
CA ASN A 488 -6.32 -26.07 2.34
C ASN A 488 -5.74 -27.06 1.32
N GLN A 489 -5.30 -26.58 0.16
CA GLN A 489 -4.67 -27.35 -0.92
C GLN A 489 -3.26 -26.83 -1.15
N LYS A 490 -2.37 -27.71 -1.59
CA LYS A 490 -1.00 -27.32 -1.94
C LYS A 490 -1.02 -26.44 -3.19
N PRO A 491 -0.35 -25.27 -3.19
CA PRO A 491 -0.11 -24.52 -4.42
C PRO A 491 0.84 -25.30 -5.34
N ASP A 492 0.54 -25.31 -6.63
CA ASP A 492 1.26 -26.11 -7.65
C ASP A 492 2.10 -25.25 -8.60
N VAL A 493 2.02 -23.92 -8.46
CA VAL A 493 2.59 -22.97 -9.42
C VAL A 493 3.37 -21.89 -8.68
N MET A 494 4.58 -21.62 -9.16
CA MET A 494 5.34 -20.42 -8.79
C MET A 494 4.95 -19.32 -9.76
N ALA A 495 4.40 -18.22 -9.26
CA ALA A 495 3.85 -17.18 -10.11
C ALA A 495 4.52 -15.81 -9.91
N SER A 496 4.54 -15.00 -10.96
CA SER A 496 4.51 -13.54 -10.85
C SER A 496 3.10 -13.06 -11.13
N ILE A 497 2.78 -11.85 -10.66
CA ILE A 497 1.47 -11.23 -10.89
C ILE A 497 1.67 -10.05 -11.82
N ALA A 498 1.14 -10.14 -13.03
CA ALA A 498 1.03 -9.01 -13.93
C ALA A 498 -0.36 -8.39 -13.80
N ASP A 499 -0.42 -7.08 -13.91
CA ASP A 499 -1.67 -6.32 -14.03
C ASP A 499 -2.16 -6.34 -15.51
N ILE A 500 -3.20 -5.56 -15.84
CA ILE A 500 -3.75 -5.51 -17.22
C ILE A 500 -3.24 -4.30 -18.03
N THR A 501 -2.26 -3.56 -17.52
CA THR A 501 -1.68 -2.44 -18.26
C THR A 501 -0.79 -2.91 -19.39
N CYS A 502 -0.54 -2.02 -20.35
CA CYS A 502 0.39 -2.30 -21.45
C CYS A 502 1.86 -2.04 -21.07
N ASP A 503 2.14 -1.71 -19.80
CA ASP A 503 3.46 -1.38 -19.30
C ASP A 503 4.12 -2.61 -18.66
N SER A 504 5.40 -2.86 -18.99
CA SER A 504 6.15 -3.97 -18.41
C SER A 504 6.40 -3.80 -16.91
N ASP A 505 6.37 -2.57 -16.39
CA ASP A 505 6.51 -2.29 -14.96
C ASP A 505 5.25 -2.70 -14.18
N GLY A 506 4.14 -2.99 -14.86
CA GLY A 506 2.90 -3.56 -14.30
C GLY A 506 3.03 -5.02 -13.83
N GLU A 507 4.21 -5.46 -13.37
CA GLU A 507 4.45 -6.82 -12.90
C GLU A 507 5.08 -6.84 -11.49
N ILE A 508 4.43 -7.53 -10.56
CA ILE A 508 4.97 -7.81 -9.24
C ILE A 508 5.80 -9.09 -9.30
N THR A 509 7.09 -8.96 -8.98
CA THR A 509 8.05 -10.06 -8.99
C THR A 509 8.69 -10.31 -7.64
N SER A 510 8.31 -9.56 -6.61
CA SER A 510 8.80 -9.68 -5.23
C SER A 510 7.64 -9.75 -4.26
N PHE A 511 7.64 -10.76 -3.39
CA PHE A 511 6.53 -11.09 -2.52
C PHE A 511 6.99 -11.36 -1.09
N VAL A 512 6.05 -11.31 -0.16
CA VAL A 512 6.22 -11.80 1.22
C VAL A 512 6.11 -13.34 1.21
N GLY A 513 7.07 -14.02 1.82
CA GLY A 513 7.07 -15.48 2.00
C GLY A 513 7.52 -15.90 3.39
N GLU A 514 7.56 -17.21 3.65
CA GLU A 514 7.84 -17.81 4.97
C GLU A 514 9.11 -17.26 5.64
N ASN A 515 10.18 -17.06 4.86
CA ASN A 515 11.49 -16.60 5.37
C ASN A 515 11.81 -15.15 4.94
N GLY A 516 10.78 -14.32 4.71
CA GLY A 516 10.91 -12.94 4.23
C GLY A 516 10.69 -12.80 2.73
N ARG A 517 11.43 -11.90 2.06
CA ARG A 517 11.23 -11.59 0.63
C ARG A 517 11.52 -12.80 -0.27
N THR A 518 10.57 -13.15 -1.13
CA THR A 518 10.70 -14.16 -2.19
C THR A 518 10.48 -13.55 -3.58
N LYS A 519 10.94 -14.24 -4.64
CA LYS A 519 10.88 -13.81 -6.06
C LYS A 519 9.70 -14.41 -6.84
N TYR A 520 8.84 -15.16 -6.16
CA TYR A 520 7.65 -15.78 -6.72
C TYR A 520 6.57 -15.94 -5.65
N LEU A 521 5.32 -15.97 -6.09
CA LEU A 521 4.16 -16.26 -5.26
C LEU A 521 3.65 -17.67 -5.54
N PRO A 522 3.60 -18.58 -4.54
CA PRO A 522 2.96 -19.87 -4.69
C PRO A 522 1.45 -19.71 -4.95
N LEU A 523 0.92 -20.25 -6.04
CA LEU A 523 -0.48 -20.22 -6.41
C LEU A 523 -0.99 -21.60 -6.86
N HIS A 524 -2.31 -21.74 -6.91
CA HIS A 524 -2.97 -22.91 -7.47
C HIS A 524 -3.20 -22.74 -8.97
N LYS A 525 -3.24 -23.86 -9.70
CA LYS A 525 -3.75 -23.86 -11.07
C LYS A 525 -5.22 -23.44 -11.09
N ILE A 526 -5.54 -22.55 -12.03
CA ILE A 526 -6.91 -22.08 -12.28
C ILE A 526 -7.72 -23.20 -12.92
N ARG A 527 -8.98 -23.36 -12.49
CA ARG A 527 -9.93 -24.32 -13.06
C ARG A 527 -10.87 -23.57 -14.01
N LYS A 528 -11.35 -24.23 -15.06
CA LYS A 528 -12.16 -23.59 -16.12
C LYS A 528 -13.45 -22.93 -15.61
N ASP A 529 -14.06 -23.47 -14.56
CA ASP A 529 -15.37 -23.03 -14.05
C ASP A 529 -15.25 -22.37 -12.65
N GLU A 530 -14.10 -21.75 -12.36
CA GLU A 530 -13.82 -21.13 -11.05
C GLU A 530 -13.18 -19.76 -11.22
N ASP A 531 -13.82 -18.74 -10.65
CA ASP A 531 -13.16 -17.46 -10.42
C ASP A 531 -12.05 -17.63 -9.38
N TYR A 532 -10.82 -17.28 -9.76
CA TYR A 532 -9.65 -17.38 -8.89
C TYR A 532 -9.24 -16.00 -8.39
N TYR A 533 -9.52 -15.71 -7.12
CA TYR A 533 -9.24 -14.40 -6.53
C TYR A 533 -7.89 -14.32 -5.80
N ILE A 534 -7.27 -13.16 -5.93
CA ILE A 534 -6.06 -12.76 -5.20
C ILE A 534 -6.37 -11.52 -4.37
N GLY A 535 -5.95 -11.56 -3.10
CA GLY A 535 -6.05 -10.45 -2.16
C GLY A 535 -4.70 -9.77 -1.95
N PHE A 536 -4.70 -8.45 -1.94
CA PHE A 536 -3.57 -7.60 -1.56
C PHE A 536 -3.89 -6.91 -0.24
N PHE A 537 -3.06 -7.15 0.77
CA PHE A 537 -3.33 -6.78 2.15
C PHE A 537 -2.44 -5.60 2.58
N LEU A 538 -2.86 -4.93 3.66
CA LEU A 538 -2.13 -3.82 4.28
C LEU A 538 -2.03 -2.55 3.39
N ILE A 539 -2.90 -2.41 2.39
CA ILE A 539 -2.85 -1.33 1.40
C ILE A 539 -3.61 -0.06 1.80
N GLY A 540 -4.06 0.06 3.06
CA GLY A 540 -4.95 1.16 3.45
C GLY A 540 -4.28 2.50 3.70
N ALA A 541 -2.95 2.54 3.71
CA ALA A 541 -2.14 3.74 3.85
C ALA A 541 -1.51 4.11 2.51
N TYR A 542 -1.65 5.37 2.09
CA TYR A 542 -1.08 6.00 0.89
C TYR A 542 -1.59 5.49 -0.47
N GLN A 543 -1.87 4.19 -0.62
CA GLN A 543 -2.11 3.58 -1.93
C GLN A 543 -3.26 4.24 -2.69
N GLU A 544 -4.39 4.48 -2.03
CA GLU A 544 -5.60 5.03 -2.66
C GLU A 544 -5.45 6.46 -3.17
N ILE A 545 -4.58 7.28 -2.57
CA ILE A 545 -4.39 8.67 -2.99
C ILE A 545 -3.20 8.85 -3.95
N LEU A 546 -2.22 7.96 -3.87
CA LEU A 546 -1.06 7.98 -4.76
C LEU A 546 -1.33 7.30 -6.10
N GLY A 547 -2.46 6.58 -6.22
CA GLY A 547 -2.87 5.93 -7.45
C GLY A 547 -2.95 6.89 -8.63
N ASP A 548 -2.49 6.45 -9.79
CA ASP A 548 -2.60 7.19 -11.04
C ASP A 548 -3.42 6.45 -12.11
N LEU A 549 -3.93 7.25 -13.06
CA LEU A 549 -4.79 6.79 -14.15
C LEU A 549 -3.98 6.20 -15.33
N HIS A 550 -2.94 5.40 -15.07
CA HIS A 550 -2.17 4.74 -16.14
C HIS A 550 -3.11 3.92 -17.04
N ASN A 551 -2.97 4.09 -18.36
CA ASN A 551 -3.88 3.56 -19.38
C ASN A 551 -5.38 3.92 -19.18
N LEU A 552 -5.68 4.98 -18.42
CA LEU A 552 -7.05 5.42 -18.08
C LEU A 552 -7.83 4.41 -17.22
N PHE A 553 -7.14 3.49 -16.52
CA PHE A 553 -7.76 2.69 -15.48
C PHE A 553 -8.00 3.56 -14.24
N GLY A 554 -9.27 3.71 -13.86
CA GLY A 554 -9.68 4.61 -12.78
C GLY A 554 -9.75 3.95 -11.42
N ASP A 555 -10.34 4.68 -10.48
CA ASP A 555 -10.59 4.23 -9.11
C ASP A 555 -11.31 2.88 -9.09
N THR A 556 -10.96 2.05 -8.10
CA THR A 556 -11.59 0.74 -7.95
C THR A 556 -12.94 0.84 -7.23
N ASN A 557 -13.83 -0.15 -7.41
CA ASN A 557 -15.00 -0.25 -6.55
C ASN A 557 -14.54 -0.35 -5.09
N ALA A 558 -15.10 0.43 -4.17
CA ALA A 558 -14.78 0.34 -2.75
C ALA A 558 -16.03 0.01 -1.92
N VAL A 559 -15.90 -0.93 -0.97
CA VAL A 559 -17.01 -1.40 -0.16
C VAL A 559 -16.66 -1.30 1.32
N HIS A 560 -17.49 -0.58 2.07
CA HIS A 560 -17.36 -0.46 3.52
C HIS A 560 -18.15 -1.56 4.20
N ILE A 561 -17.48 -2.28 5.10
CA ILE A 561 -18.01 -3.49 5.70
C ILE A 561 -17.85 -3.42 7.22
N THR A 562 -18.93 -3.72 7.92
CA THR A 562 -18.97 -3.91 9.37
C THR A 562 -19.39 -5.33 9.71
N PHE A 563 -18.94 -5.81 10.87
CA PHE A 563 -19.26 -7.12 11.38
C PHE A 563 -20.67 -7.13 11.98
N ASN A 564 -21.45 -8.15 11.63
CA ASN A 564 -22.82 -8.29 12.11
C ASN A 564 -23.06 -9.69 12.69
N LYS A 565 -23.42 -9.77 13.96
CA LYS A 565 -23.60 -11.08 14.62
C LYS A 565 -24.73 -11.94 14.04
N LYS A 566 -25.73 -11.33 13.38
CA LYS A 566 -26.89 -12.04 12.82
C LYS A 566 -26.64 -12.51 11.39
N THR A 567 -26.04 -11.65 10.57
CA THR A 567 -25.84 -11.90 9.13
C THR A 567 -24.40 -12.25 8.75
N GLY A 568 -23.47 -12.25 9.71
CA GLY A 568 -22.02 -12.35 9.47
C GLY A 568 -21.41 -10.96 9.25
N TYR A 569 -21.89 -10.23 8.25
CA TYR A 569 -21.46 -8.88 7.93
C TYR A 569 -22.61 -7.98 7.45
N MET A 570 -22.33 -6.69 7.36
CA MET A 570 -23.20 -5.66 6.78
C MET A 570 -22.38 -4.83 5.79
N ILE A 571 -22.97 -4.50 4.64
CA ILE A 571 -22.40 -3.56 3.68
C ILE A 571 -22.93 -2.18 4.05
N ASP A 572 -22.06 -1.31 4.55
CA ASP A 572 -22.42 0.05 4.99
C ASP A 572 -22.52 1.00 3.81
N THR A 573 -21.60 0.89 2.85
CA THR A 573 -21.50 1.80 1.70
C THR A 573 -20.83 1.08 0.54
N VAL A 574 -21.32 1.35 -0.66
CA VAL A 574 -20.68 0.95 -1.93
C VAL A 574 -20.33 2.23 -2.67
N ILE A 575 -19.06 2.36 -3.01
CA ILE A 575 -18.50 3.44 -3.82
C ILE A 575 -18.14 2.79 -5.15
N ASN A 576 -18.77 3.26 -6.22
CA ASN A 576 -18.46 2.74 -7.56
C ASN A 576 -17.09 3.28 -7.99
N GLY A 577 -16.29 2.42 -8.60
CA GLY A 577 -15.10 2.84 -9.31
C GLY A 577 -15.45 3.63 -10.58
N ASP A 578 -14.44 4.26 -11.17
CA ASP A 578 -14.67 5.16 -12.30
C ASP A 578 -15.22 4.42 -13.52
N ALA A 579 -16.23 5.02 -14.15
CA ALA A 579 -16.62 4.64 -15.50
C ALA A 579 -15.64 5.19 -16.54
N THR A 580 -15.63 4.61 -17.73
CA THR A 580 -14.74 5.04 -18.83
C THR A 580 -14.94 6.52 -19.18
N TRP A 581 -16.16 7.04 -19.13
CA TRP A 581 -16.40 8.46 -19.37
C TRP A 581 -15.82 9.38 -18.28
N GLU A 582 -15.69 8.90 -17.04
CA GLU A 582 -15.12 9.66 -15.92
C GLU A 582 -13.62 9.80 -16.10
N THR A 583 -12.90 8.73 -16.45
CA THR A 583 -11.46 8.79 -16.73
C THR A 583 -11.16 9.64 -17.98
N LEU A 584 -12.00 9.54 -19.01
CA LEU A 584 -11.93 10.39 -20.20
C LEU A 584 -12.16 11.89 -19.89
N LYS A 585 -12.99 12.20 -18.89
CA LYS A 585 -13.21 13.58 -18.44
C LYS A 585 -11.95 14.21 -17.85
N TYR A 586 -11.10 13.45 -17.16
CA TYR A 586 -9.81 13.94 -16.67
C TYR A 586 -8.89 14.41 -17.80
N VAL A 587 -8.95 13.74 -18.95
CA VAL A 587 -8.22 14.11 -20.18
C VAL A 587 -9.07 14.97 -21.14
N GLN A 588 -10.03 15.71 -20.58
CA GLN A 588 -10.81 16.78 -21.22
C GLN A 588 -11.79 16.33 -22.31
N TYR A 589 -12.13 15.04 -22.38
CA TYR A 589 -13.22 14.57 -23.23
C TYR A 589 -14.56 14.71 -22.51
N LYS A 590 -15.62 14.86 -23.31
CA LYS A 590 -17.00 14.87 -22.81
C LYS A 590 -17.78 13.77 -23.48
N GLY A 591 -18.35 12.86 -22.69
CA GLY A 591 -19.13 11.70 -23.17
C GLY A 591 -20.16 12.05 -24.27
N PRO A 592 -21.03 13.06 -24.06
CA PRO A 592 -22.01 13.44 -25.08
C PRO A 592 -21.42 13.90 -26.42
N GLU A 593 -20.24 14.55 -26.39
CA GLU A 593 -19.56 15.01 -27.61
C GLU A 593 -18.93 13.83 -28.38
N ILE A 594 -18.44 12.79 -27.68
CA ILE A 594 -17.93 11.56 -28.28
C ILE A 594 -19.04 10.87 -29.08
N LEU A 595 -20.19 10.60 -28.43
CA LEU A 595 -21.31 9.91 -29.07
C LEU A 595 -21.85 10.68 -30.26
N LYS A 596 -21.95 12.00 -30.16
CA LYS A 596 -22.37 12.86 -31.28
C LYS A 596 -21.41 12.72 -32.46
N ARG A 597 -20.10 12.84 -32.23
CA ARG A 597 -19.09 12.76 -33.30
C ARG A 597 -19.08 11.41 -33.99
N VAL A 598 -19.24 10.32 -33.23
CA VAL A 598 -19.32 8.97 -33.79
C VAL A 598 -20.61 8.81 -34.62
N ARG A 599 -21.76 9.25 -34.09
CA ARG A 599 -23.03 9.22 -34.81
C ARG A 599 -22.97 9.99 -36.14
N ASP A 600 -22.45 11.22 -36.13
CA ASP A 600 -22.32 12.04 -37.34
C ASP A 600 -21.42 11.38 -38.41
N ASN A 601 -20.45 10.54 -38.01
CA ASN A 601 -19.63 9.77 -38.93
C ASN A 601 -20.38 8.57 -39.50
N LEU A 602 -21.04 7.79 -38.64
CA LEU A 602 -21.81 6.62 -39.06
C LEU A 602 -22.94 6.98 -40.02
N GLU A 603 -23.65 8.09 -39.79
CA GLU A 603 -24.69 8.58 -40.71
C GLU A 603 -24.14 8.83 -42.13
N LYS A 604 -22.89 9.29 -42.26
CA LYS A 604 -22.24 9.44 -43.57
C LYS A 604 -21.98 8.08 -44.21
N SER A 605 -21.48 7.11 -43.45
CA SER A 605 -21.25 5.74 -43.95
C SER A 605 -22.55 5.02 -44.33
N VAL A 606 -23.65 5.25 -43.60
CA VAL A 606 -24.99 4.78 -43.95
C VAL A 606 -25.47 5.42 -45.25
N ALA A 607 -25.31 6.74 -45.41
CA ALA A 607 -25.67 7.44 -46.64
C ALA A 607 -24.88 6.93 -47.87
N LEU A 608 -23.62 6.52 -47.67
CA LEU A 608 -22.77 5.89 -48.69
C LEU A 608 -23.04 4.39 -48.88
N LYS A 609 -23.99 3.80 -48.15
CA LYS A 609 -24.31 2.36 -48.14
C LYS A 609 -23.11 1.45 -47.83
N GLN A 610 -22.15 1.94 -47.04
CA GLN A 610 -21.01 1.15 -46.57
C GLN A 610 -21.37 0.28 -45.36
N ILE A 611 -22.36 0.72 -44.58
CA ILE A 611 -22.92 0.01 -43.41
C ILE A 611 -24.44 0.19 -43.40
N SER A 612 -25.13 -0.70 -42.70
CA SER A 612 -26.57 -0.65 -42.45
C SER A 612 -26.96 0.26 -41.28
N ILE A 613 -28.24 0.63 -41.20
CA ILE A 613 -28.79 1.41 -40.08
C ILE A 613 -28.74 0.57 -38.79
N GLU A 614 -29.01 -0.72 -38.90
CA GLU A 614 -28.99 -1.67 -37.79
C GLU A 614 -27.59 -1.79 -37.18
N GLU A 615 -26.55 -1.93 -38.01
CA GLU A 615 -25.15 -1.96 -37.55
C GLU A 615 -24.74 -0.65 -36.86
N SER A 616 -25.12 0.50 -37.43
CA SER A 616 -24.86 1.82 -36.85
C SER A 616 -25.52 1.96 -35.46
N SER A 617 -26.81 1.64 -35.37
CA SER A 617 -27.58 1.73 -34.12
C SER A 617 -27.01 0.80 -33.05
N HIS A 618 -26.68 -0.43 -33.43
CA HIS A 618 -26.10 -1.41 -32.50
C HIS A 618 -24.74 -0.94 -31.97
N PHE A 619 -23.86 -0.42 -32.83
CA PHE A 619 -22.55 0.08 -32.40
C PHE A 619 -22.66 1.30 -31.47
N ILE A 620 -23.59 2.23 -31.73
CA ILE A 620 -23.83 3.38 -30.84
C ILE A 620 -24.31 2.91 -29.46
N GLU A 621 -25.23 1.94 -29.41
CA GLU A 621 -25.69 1.37 -28.13
C GLU A 621 -24.55 0.69 -27.37
N MET A 622 -23.70 -0.08 -28.07
CA MET A 622 -22.51 -0.68 -27.46
C MET A 622 -21.55 0.37 -26.93
N LEU A 623 -21.26 1.43 -27.71
CA LEU A 623 -20.34 2.48 -27.31
C LEU A 623 -20.86 3.26 -26.09
N ASP A 624 -22.16 3.56 -26.03
CA ASP A 624 -22.77 4.22 -24.86
C ASP A 624 -22.64 3.34 -23.60
N ARG A 625 -22.90 2.03 -23.73
CA ARG A 625 -22.67 1.07 -22.65
C ARG A 625 -21.20 1.01 -22.22
N THR A 626 -20.26 1.04 -23.16
CA THR A 626 -18.82 1.06 -22.86
C THR A 626 -18.42 2.34 -22.12
N LEU A 627 -18.96 3.49 -22.52
CA LEU A 627 -18.68 4.76 -21.85
C LEU A 627 -19.13 4.73 -20.39
N LEU A 628 -20.32 4.18 -20.11
CA LEU A 628 -20.87 3.99 -18.77
C LEU A 628 -20.26 2.79 -18.02
N GLY A 629 -19.50 1.96 -18.72
CA GLY A 629 -18.88 0.76 -18.19
C GLY A 629 -17.71 1.08 -17.27
N TYR A 630 -17.50 0.19 -16.29
CA TYR A 630 -16.35 0.21 -15.40
C TYR A 630 -15.05 0.10 -16.21
N THR A 631 -13.99 0.83 -15.84
CA THR A 631 -12.75 0.86 -16.63
C THR A 631 -12.03 -0.49 -16.69
N TYR A 632 -12.27 -1.36 -15.73
CA TYR A 632 -11.63 -2.68 -15.65
C TYR A 632 -12.40 -3.72 -16.44
N LEU A 633 -11.71 -4.82 -16.74
CA LEU A 633 -12.25 -5.85 -17.60
C LEU A 633 -13.36 -6.60 -16.88
N GLY A 634 -14.37 -7.00 -17.63
CA GLY A 634 -15.40 -7.92 -17.18
C GLY A 634 -15.82 -8.81 -18.34
N GLU A 635 -16.32 -9.99 -18.00
CA GLU A 635 -17.12 -10.78 -18.93
C GLU A 635 -18.50 -10.13 -19.18
#